data_AF-A0A7G8E8M5-F1
#
_entry.id   AF-A0A7G8E8M5-F1
#
_cell.length_a   1.000
_cell.length_b   1.000
_cell.length_c   1.000
_cell.angle_alpha   90.00
_cell.angle_beta   90.00
_cell.angle_gamma   90.00
#
_symmetry.space_group_name_H-M   'P 1'
#
loop_
_entity.id
_entity.type
_entity.pdbx_description
1 polymer ?
#
loop_
_entity_poly.entity_id
_entity_poly.type
_entity_poly.pdbx_seq_one_letter_code
_entity_poly.pdbx_strand_id
1 'polypeptide(L)'
;MPTITTGDLEVVFPKVAKEKIEVAELDVGTEIVALKYVTDLETTVTGDAAFVGKGVAESSVVLKSTKENTPKLVFQNNAFNKSNIKISGKGAGNIKSNTGAFANSKITGGKRGDSVKFGNKSIVNNATIVLGKGGDSITFGKRTTFKGKTIVNVTPGGKDVVTFGKNLKSQSGSVVIKNFDKQDKLTVGNDTFTYKQIKNGVDIPGITIKLA
;
A
#
# COMPACT_ATOMS: atom_id res chain seq x y z
N MET A 1 -12.60 -23.98 5.94
CA MET A 1 -12.36 -23.15 4.75
C MET A 1 -11.23 -23.80 3.98
N PRO A 2 -11.29 -23.95 2.64
CA PRO A 2 -10.14 -24.45 1.89
C PRO A 2 -8.93 -23.52 2.06
N THR A 3 -7.75 -24.10 2.22
CA THR A 3 -6.49 -23.39 2.40
C THR A 3 -5.50 -23.89 1.35
N ILE A 4 -4.75 -22.97 0.74
CA ILE A 4 -3.57 -23.29 -0.08
C ILE A 4 -2.35 -22.69 0.62
N THR A 5 -1.31 -23.49 0.78
CA THR A 5 -0.04 -23.09 1.39
C THR A 5 1.08 -23.36 0.39
N THR A 6 1.97 -22.38 0.26
CA THR A 6 3.17 -22.37 -0.59
C THR A 6 4.38 -21.97 0.25
N GLY A 7 5.58 -21.93 -0.34
CA GLY A 7 6.76 -21.37 0.34
C GLY A 7 6.61 -19.89 0.74
N ASP A 8 5.91 -19.10 -0.09
CA ASP A 8 5.82 -17.65 0.07
C ASP A 8 4.53 -17.15 0.73
N LEU A 9 3.46 -17.95 0.72
CA LEU A 9 2.19 -17.55 1.29
C LEU A 9 1.30 -18.71 1.74
N GLU A 10 0.38 -18.38 2.64
CA GLU A 10 -0.81 -19.15 2.96
C GLU A 10 -2.04 -18.31 2.60
N VAL A 11 -3.04 -18.91 1.96
CA VAL A 11 -4.31 -18.27 1.63
C VAL A 11 -5.48 -19.16 1.99
N VAL A 12 -6.43 -18.58 2.74
CA VAL A 12 -7.68 -19.21 3.15
C VAL A 12 -8.81 -18.61 2.33
N PHE A 13 -9.60 -19.48 1.70
CA PHE A 13 -10.70 -19.09 0.83
C PHE A 13 -12.06 -19.34 1.50
N PRO A 14 -13.06 -18.50 1.24
CA PRO A 14 -14.44 -18.89 1.50
C PRO A 14 -14.80 -20.07 0.57
N LYS A 15 -15.64 -21.00 1.04
CA LYS A 15 -15.99 -22.24 0.29
C LYS A 15 -16.44 -21.96 -1.17
N VAL A 16 -17.06 -20.81 -1.41
CA VAL A 16 -17.60 -20.37 -2.72
C VAL A 16 -16.58 -19.71 -3.66
N ALA A 17 -15.31 -19.56 -3.26
CA ALA A 17 -14.29 -18.88 -4.05
C ALA A 17 -13.30 -19.80 -4.80
N LYS A 18 -13.34 -21.12 -4.57
CA LYS A 18 -12.35 -22.05 -5.12
C LYS A 18 -12.29 -22.04 -6.66
N GLU A 19 -13.41 -21.87 -7.34
CA GLU A 19 -13.47 -21.79 -8.81
C GLU A 19 -13.15 -20.39 -9.37
N LYS A 20 -12.91 -19.42 -8.50
CA LYS A 20 -12.69 -18.01 -8.88
C LYS A 20 -11.21 -17.63 -8.79
N ILE A 21 -10.37 -18.51 -8.26
CA ILE A 21 -8.98 -18.23 -7.93
C ILE A 21 -8.10 -19.41 -8.35
N GLU A 22 -6.97 -19.09 -8.94
CA GLU A 22 -5.85 -20.01 -9.11
C GLU A 22 -4.66 -19.52 -8.28
N VAL A 23 -3.90 -20.46 -7.72
CA VAL A 23 -2.66 -20.17 -7.01
C VAL A 23 -1.54 -20.94 -7.69
N ALA A 24 -0.47 -20.24 -8.05
CA ALA A 24 0.68 -20.82 -8.74
C ALA A 24 1.98 -20.39 -8.04
N GLU A 25 2.84 -21.35 -7.74
CA GLU A 25 4.23 -21.08 -7.36
C GLU A 25 5.06 -20.84 -8.63
N LEU A 26 5.82 -19.75 -8.63
CA LEU A 26 6.76 -19.37 -9.68
C LEU A 26 8.17 -19.32 -9.10
N ASP A 27 9.19 -19.30 -9.96
CA ASP A 27 10.60 -19.19 -9.55
C ASP A 27 10.92 -17.96 -8.69
N VAL A 28 10.06 -16.93 -8.72
CA VAL A 28 10.26 -15.64 -8.06
C VAL A 28 9.21 -15.32 -6.99
N GLY A 29 8.33 -16.28 -6.65
CA GLY A 29 7.28 -16.11 -5.64
C GLY A 29 5.96 -16.78 -6.01
N THR A 30 4.91 -16.53 -5.25
CA THR A 30 3.57 -17.11 -5.48
C THR A 30 2.59 -16.09 -6.06
N GLU A 31 1.86 -16.46 -7.11
CA GLU A 31 0.77 -15.66 -7.67
C GLU A 31 -0.60 -16.19 -7.24
N ILE A 32 -1.49 -15.27 -6.86
CA ILE A 32 -2.92 -15.49 -6.65
C ILE A 32 -3.66 -14.81 -7.80
N VAL A 33 -4.20 -15.59 -8.73
CA VAL A 33 -4.89 -15.12 -9.92
C VAL A 33 -6.40 -15.12 -9.66
N ALA A 34 -6.99 -13.94 -9.51
CA ALA A 34 -8.43 -13.76 -9.39
C ALA A 34 -9.10 -13.78 -10.78
N LEU A 35 -9.61 -14.93 -11.21
CA LEU A 35 -10.33 -15.11 -12.47
C LEU A 35 -11.65 -14.33 -12.49
N LYS A 36 -12.28 -14.18 -11.32
CA LYS A 36 -13.46 -13.35 -11.07
C LYS A 36 -13.21 -12.44 -9.87
N TYR A 37 -14.15 -11.52 -9.60
CA TYR A 37 -14.12 -10.77 -8.34
C TYR A 37 -14.31 -11.73 -7.16
N VAL A 38 -13.42 -11.60 -6.17
CA VAL A 38 -13.37 -12.46 -4.99
C VAL A 38 -13.40 -11.63 -3.72
N THR A 39 -14.05 -12.15 -2.69
CA THR A 39 -14.20 -11.50 -1.39
C THR A 39 -13.68 -12.39 -0.28
N ASP A 40 -13.45 -11.80 0.90
CA ASP A 40 -13.21 -12.52 2.15
C ASP A 40 -12.00 -13.45 2.11
N LEU A 41 -10.95 -13.06 1.37
CA LEU A 41 -9.68 -13.78 1.40
C LEU A 41 -8.91 -13.41 2.65
N GLU A 42 -8.39 -14.41 3.34
CA GLU A 42 -7.38 -14.23 4.37
C GLU A 42 -6.04 -14.73 3.81
N THR A 43 -5.04 -13.87 3.76
CA THR A 43 -3.75 -14.20 3.14
C THR A 43 -2.62 -13.82 4.08
N THR A 44 -1.72 -14.76 4.36
CA THR A 44 -0.46 -14.51 5.06
C THR A 44 0.67 -14.65 4.06
N VAL A 45 1.42 -13.58 3.85
CA VAL A 45 2.58 -13.53 2.94
C VAL A 45 3.85 -13.55 3.77
N THR A 46 4.67 -14.57 3.59
CA THR A 46 5.99 -14.72 4.21
C THR A 46 7.12 -14.41 3.25
N GLY A 47 6.95 -14.60 1.94
CA GLY A 47 7.97 -14.30 0.93
C GLY A 47 7.46 -13.30 -0.10
N ASP A 48 7.64 -13.62 -1.38
CA ASP A 48 7.19 -12.79 -2.50
C ASP A 48 5.85 -13.31 -3.04
N ALA A 49 4.85 -12.42 -3.12
CA ALA A 49 3.53 -12.76 -3.60
C ALA A 49 2.94 -11.69 -4.54
N ALA A 50 2.03 -12.09 -5.42
CA ALA A 50 1.25 -11.17 -6.23
C ALA A 50 -0.25 -11.52 -6.28
N PHE A 51 -1.10 -10.50 -6.28
CA PHE A 51 -2.50 -10.61 -6.67
C PHE A 51 -2.67 -10.11 -8.10
N VAL A 52 -3.17 -10.97 -8.98
CA VAL A 52 -3.36 -10.68 -10.41
C VAL A 52 -4.82 -10.86 -10.80
N GLY A 53 -5.25 -10.24 -11.91
CA GLY A 53 -6.57 -10.50 -12.51
C GLY A 53 -7.64 -9.47 -12.15
N LYS A 54 -8.87 -9.93 -11.90
CA LYS A 54 -10.05 -9.06 -11.83
C LYS A 54 -10.05 -8.17 -10.59
N GLY A 55 -10.22 -8.73 -9.40
CA GLY A 55 -10.23 -7.91 -8.20
C GLY A 55 -10.51 -8.68 -6.93
N VAL A 56 -10.05 -8.13 -5.83
CA VAL A 56 -10.17 -8.67 -4.47
C VAL A 56 -10.85 -7.62 -3.61
N ALA A 57 -11.82 -8.01 -2.80
CA ALA A 57 -12.50 -7.10 -1.89
C ALA A 57 -12.70 -7.70 -0.51
N GLU A 58 -12.93 -6.86 0.49
CA GLU A 58 -13.33 -7.28 1.85
C GLU A 58 -12.38 -8.35 2.42
N SER A 59 -11.09 -8.24 2.08
CA SER A 59 -10.08 -9.25 2.35
C SER A 59 -9.02 -8.73 3.33
N SER A 60 -8.36 -9.65 4.02
CA SER A 60 -7.29 -9.35 4.97
C SER A 60 -5.98 -9.97 4.51
N VAL A 61 -4.93 -9.16 4.45
CA VAL A 61 -3.59 -9.61 4.09
C VAL A 61 -2.60 -9.25 5.20
N VAL A 62 -1.81 -10.24 5.62
CA VAL A 62 -0.74 -10.07 6.61
C VAL A 62 0.59 -10.35 5.95
N LEU A 63 1.45 -9.34 5.84
CA LEU A 63 2.85 -9.52 5.49
C LEU A 63 3.62 -9.86 6.77
N LYS A 64 4.09 -11.09 6.90
CA LYS A 64 4.77 -11.60 8.10
C LYS A 64 6.28 -11.55 7.91
N SER A 65 6.89 -10.47 8.39
CA SER A 65 8.32 -10.20 8.25
C SER A 65 9.16 -10.78 9.40
N THR A 66 10.42 -11.10 9.10
CA THR A 66 11.45 -11.43 10.10
C THR A 66 12.61 -10.45 9.96
N LYS A 67 13.63 -10.51 10.83
CA LYS A 67 14.78 -9.60 10.66
C LYS A 67 15.57 -9.90 9.38
N GLU A 68 15.51 -11.16 8.95
CA GLU A 68 16.25 -11.75 7.85
C GLU A 68 15.46 -11.72 6.53
N ASN A 69 14.14 -11.50 6.60
CA ASN A 69 13.26 -11.59 5.44
C ASN A 69 12.21 -10.45 5.41
N THR A 70 12.12 -9.82 4.24
CA THR A 70 11.21 -8.71 3.94
C THR A 70 10.16 -9.17 2.92
N PRO A 71 8.97 -9.63 3.37
CA PRO A 71 7.93 -10.08 2.47
C PRO A 71 7.49 -8.96 1.53
N LYS A 72 7.11 -9.34 0.31
CA LYS A 72 6.68 -8.42 -0.73
C LYS A 72 5.35 -8.86 -1.31
N LEU A 73 4.42 -7.92 -1.40
CA LEU A 73 3.14 -8.12 -2.06
C LEU A 73 2.95 -7.16 -3.22
N VAL A 74 2.66 -7.71 -4.39
CA VAL A 74 2.42 -6.95 -5.62
C VAL A 74 0.96 -7.06 -6.07
N PHE A 75 0.26 -5.93 -6.19
CA PHE A 75 -1.06 -5.87 -6.81
C PHE A 75 -0.93 -5.55 -8.30
N GLN A 76 -1.40 -6.47 -9.11
CA GLN A 76 -1.59 -6.35 -10.56
C GLN A 76 -3.04 -6.64 -10.97
N ASN A 77 -3.96 -6.70 -10.00
CA ASN A 77 -5.37 -6.85 -10.24
C ASN A 77 -6.03 -5.49 -10.58
N ASN A 78 -7.23 -5.53 -11.19
CA ASN A 78 -7.91 -4.28 -11.56
C ASN A 78 -8.41 -3.50 -10.33
N ALA A 79 -8.75 -4.18 -9.23
CA ALA A 79 -9.22 -3.51 -8.02
C ALA A 79 -8.94 -4.28 -6.71
N PHE A 80 -8.56 -3.55 -5.66
CA PHE A 80 -8.40 -4.01 -4.28
C PHE A 80 -9.23 -3.11 -3.34
N ASN A 81 -10.40 -3.60 -2.91
CA ASN A 81 -11.46 -2.76 -2.37
C ASN A 81 -11.89 -3.15 -0.94
N LYS A 82 -12.05 -2.17 -0.05
CA LYS A 82 -12.50 -2.41 1.35
C LYS A 82 -11.67 -3.47 2.10
N SER A 83 -10.40 -3.58 1.75
CA SER A 83 -9.52 -4.63 2.24
C SER A 83 -8.46 -4.05 3.16
N ASN A 84 -7.89 -4.89 4.02
CA ASN A 84 -6.87 -4.51 4.98
C ASN A 84 -5.56 -5.22 4.67
N ILE A 85 -4.46 -4.48 4.76
CA ILE A 85 -3.10 -5.02 4.68
C ILE A 85 -2.38 -4.62 5.96
N LYS A 86 -1.73 -5.58 6.61
CA LYS A 86 -0.94 -5.37 7.82
C LYS A 86 0.45 -5.96 7.66
N ILE A 87 1.47 -5.14 7.87
CA ILE A 87 2.85 -5.62 8.02
C ILE A 87 3.03 -5.98 9.50
N SER A 88 3.52 -7.18 9.76
CA SER A 88 3.70 -7.75 11.10
C SER A 88 5.08 -8.37 11.23
N GLY A 89 5.51 -8.62 12.47
CA GLY A 89 6.80 -9.24 12.77
C GLY A 89 7.90 -8.24 13.12
N LYS A 90 9.15 -8.64 12.89
CA LYS A 90 10.35 -7.90 13.35
C LYS A 90 11.12 -7.20 12.22
N GLY A 91 10.74 -7.43 10.98
CA GLY A 91 11.33 -6.85 9.77
C GLY A 91 10.48 -5.75 9.14
N ALA A 92 10.85 -5.41 7.92
CA ALA A 92 10.09 -4.52 7.04
C ALA A 92 9.12 -5.32 6.15
N GLY A 93 8.18 -4.63 5.51
CA GLY A 93 7.35 -5.19 4.44
C GLY A 93 7.29 -4.28 3.22
N ASN A 94 7.13 -4.88 2.05
CA ASN A 94 7.06 -4.18 0.78
C ASN A 94 5.69 -4.40 0.12
N ILE A 95 4.99 -3.31 -0.18
CA ILE A 95 3.69 -3.34 -0.86
C ILE A 95 3.81 -2.52 -2.14
N LYS A 96 3.44 -3.11 -3.27
CA LYS A 96 3.46 -2.42 -4.56
C LYS A 96 2.16 -2.65 -5.32
N SER A 97 1.44 -1.60 -5.68
CA SER A 97 0.39 -1.68 -6.70
C SER A 97 0.97 -1.21 -8.02
N ASN A 98 1.04 -2.08 -9.04
CA ASN A 98 1.51 -1.68 -10.37
C ASN A 98 0.42 -0.94 -11.16
N THR A 99 -0.84 -1.35 -10.97
CA THR A 99 -2.02 -0.86 -11.69
C THR A 99 -3.27 -1.03 -10.82
N GLY A 100 -4.43 -0.67 -11.38
CA GLY A 100 -5.73 -0.89 -10.76
C GLY A 100 -6.10 0.16 -9.71
N ALA A 101 -7.23 -0.10 -9.05
CA ALA A 101 -7.77 0.74 -8.00
C ALA A 101 -7.51 0.16 -6.61
N PHE A 102 -6.98 0.97 -5.71
CA PHE A 102 -6.92 0.69 -4.27
C PHE A 102 -7.96 1.57 -3.58
N ALA A 103 -9.14 1.01 -3.28
CA ALA A 103 -10.30 1.81 -2.87
C ALA A 103 -10.87 1.43 -1.50
N ASN A 104 -11.09 2.40 -0.63
CA ASN A 104 -11.63 2.22 0.73
C ASN A 104 -10.84 1.19 1.56
N SER A 105 -9.58 0.99 1.22
CA SER A 105 -8.71 -0.04 1.78
C SER A 105 -7.70 0.60 2.73
N LYS A 106 -7.17 -0.22 3.65
CA LYS A 106 -6.23 0.22 4.68
C LYS A 106 -4.90 -0.52 4.59
N ILE A 107 -3.81 0.21 4.77
CA ILE A 107 -2.47 -0.35 5.01
C ILE A 107 -2.05 0.05 6.42
N THR A 108 -1.51 -0.91 7.18
CA THR A 108 -0.92 -0.70 8.51
C THR A 108 0.51 -1.23 8.51
N GLY A 109 1.48 -0.35 8.69
CA GLY A 109 2.90 -0.66 8.78
C GLY A 109 3.30 -1.35 10.10
N GLY A 110 4.50 -1.89 10.09
CA GLY A 110 5.18 -2.55 11.20
C GLY A 110 6.02 -1.59 12.04
N LYS A 111 7.20 -2.06 12.49
CA LYS A 111 8.12 -1.28 13.35
C LYS A 111 9.43 -0.91 12.65
N ARG A 112 9.63 -1.35 11.41
CA ARG A 112 10.83 -1.14 10.60
C ARG A 112 10.45 -0.38 9.33
N GLY A 113 11.45 0.04 8.57
CA GLY A 113 11.26 0.84 7.35
C GLY A 113 10.50 0.09 6.27
N ASP A 114 9.19 0.28 6.22
CA ASP A 114 8.27 -0.32 5.26
C ASP A 114 8.24 0.49 3.97
N SER A 115 7.88 -0.17 2.86
CA SER A 115 7.71 0.50 1.57
C SER A 115 6.33 0.26 0.98
N VAL A 116 5.64 1.35 0.63
CA VAL A 116 4.35 1.32 -0.06
C VAL A 116 4.47 2.10 -1.37
N LYS A 117 4.25 1.43 -2.50
CA LYS A 117 4.37 2.07 -3.82
C LYS A 117 3.12 1.85 -4.66
N PHE A 118 2.46 2.94 -5.02
CA PHE A 118 1.46 2.97 -6.08
C PHE A 118 2.14 3.34 -7.39
N GLY A 119 1.95 2.51 -8.40
CA GLY A 119 2.53 2.61 -9.71
C GLY A 119 2.00 3.79 -10.50
N ASN A 120 2.54 3.94 -11.71
CA ASN A 120 2.04 4.95 -12.62
C ASN A 120 0.62 4.58 -13.04
N LYS A 121 -0.29 5.55 -13.09
CA LYS A 121 -1.71 5.36 -13.45
C LYS A 121 -2.56 4.54 -12.44
N SER A 122 -2.03 4.17 -11.28
CA SER A 122 -2.86 3.58 -10.20
C SER A 122 -3.95 4.57 -9.75
N ILE A 123 -5.08 4.05 -9.30
CA ILE A 123 -6.16 4.85 -8.69
C ILE A 123 -6.13 4.59 -7.18
N VAL A 124 -6.02 5.64 -6.39
CA VAL A 124 -6.10 5.57 -4.92
C VAL A 124 -7.37 6.30 -4.49
N ASN A 125 -8.31 5.58 -3.89
CA ASN A 125 -9.62 6.12 -3.58
C ASN A 125 -9.96 5.92 -2.09
N ASN A 126 -10.15 6.99 -1.33
CA ASN A 126 -10.48 6.92 0.11
C ASN A 126 -9.60 5.94 0.91
N ALA A 127 -8.30 5.88 0.59
CA ALA A 127 -7.38 4.95 1.23
C ALA A 127 -6.91 5.47 2.57
N THR A 128 -6.62 4.57 3.51
CA THR A 128 -5.97 4.93 4.79
C THR A 128 -4.66 4.17 4.91
N ILE A 129 -3.56 4.89 5.00
CA ILE A 129 -2.23 4.30 5.10
C ILE A 129 -1.62 4.80 6.41
N VAL A 130 -1.41 3.90 7.35
CA VAL A 130 -0.76 4.18 8.63
C VAL A 130 0.59 3.52 8.60
N LEU A 131 1.63 4.32 8.45
CA LEU A 131 3.01 3.87 8.48
C LEU A 131 3.44 3.62 9.94
N GLY A 132 4.45 2.78 10.10
CA GLY A 132 5.00 2.38 11.38
C GLY A 132 5.92 3.44 11.96
N LYS A 133 6.64 3.08 13.03
CA LYS A 133 7.72 3.93 13.60
C LYS A 133 9.03 3.82 12.82
N GLY A 134 9.05 3.09 11.70
CA GLY A 134 10.25 2.88 10.88
C GLY A 134 10.59 4.13 10.09
N GLY A 135 11.75 4.15 9.42
CA GLY A 135 11.97 5.11 8.33
C GLY A 135 11.26 4.60 7.10
N ASP A 136 9.98 4.92 6.96
CA ASP A 136 9.07 4.35 6.00
C ASP A 136 9.06 5.15 4.70
N SER A 137 8.68 4.50 3.60
CA SER A 137 8.58 5.15 2.30
C SER A 137 7.22 4.91 1.69
N ILE A 138 6.59 5.98 1.22
CA ILE A 138 5.41 5.91 0.38
C ILE A 138 5.61 6.69 -0.90
N THR A 139 5.32 6.03 -2.02
CA THR A 139 5.44 6.62 -3.35
C THR A 139 4.13 6.48 -4.11
N PHE A 140 3.61 7.60 -4.58
CA PHE A 140 2.57 7.65 -5.59
C PHE A 140 3.22 8.03 -6.93
N GLY A 141 3.19 7.10 -7.88
CA GLY A 141 3.82 7.25 -9.19
C GLY A 141 3.30 8.41 -10.03
N LYS A 142 3.87 8.57 -11.22
CA LYS A 142 3.41 9.57 -12.19
C LYS A 142 1.98 9.22 -12.62
N ARG A 143 1.10 10.23 -12.64
CA ARG A 143 -0.32 10.07 -13.02
C ARG A 143 -1.12 9.13 -12.11
N THR A 144 -0.68 8.88 -10.87
CA THR A 144 -1.56 8.30 -9.85
C THR A 144 -2.77 9.22 -9.68
N THR A 145 -3.98 8.66 -9.72
CA THR A 145 -5.23 9.41 -9.60
C THR A 145 -5.81 9.23 -8.21
N PHE A 146 -5.97 10.32 -7.47
CA PHE A 146 -6.69 10.35 -6.21
C PHE A 146 -8.17 10.59 -6.46
N LYS A 147 -9.01 9.76 -5.83
CA LYS A 147 -10.45 9.96 -5.72
C LYS A 147 -10.81 10.04 -4.22
N GLY A 148 -11.68 10.99 -3.87
CA GLY A 148 -12.04 11.22 -2.47
C GLY A 148 -10.82 11.60 -1.60
N LYS A 149 -10.85 11.26 -0.31
CA LYS A 149 -9.84 11.70 0.67
C LYS A 149 -8.96 10.53 1.11
N THR A 150 -7.69 10.55 0.71
CA THR A 150 -6.68 9.60 1.16
C THR A 150 -5.96 10.13 2.38
N ILE A 151 -5.72 9.28 3.38
CA ILE A 151 -4.97 9.62 4.60
C ILE A 151 -3.66 8.86 4.58
N VAL A 152 -2.55 9.58 4.75
CA VAL A 152 -1.23 9.02 5.01
C VAL A 152 -0.81 9.48 6.39
N ASN A 153 -0.62 8.57 7.32
CA ASN A 153 -0.16 8.85 8.67
C ASN A 153 1.27 8.34 8.81
N VAL A 154 2.23 9.28 8.90
CA VAL A 154 3.64 9.00 9.17
C VAL A 154 3.80 8.95 10.69
N THR A 155 4.09 7.78 11.27
CA THR A 155 4.10 7.67 12.73
C THR A 155 5.45 8.14 13.26
N PRO A 156 5.51 9.09 14.21
CA PRO A 156 6.79 9.59 14.72
C PRO A 156 7.70 8.45 15.23
N GLY A 157 8.96 8.47 14.81
CA GLY A 157 9.94 7.45 15.22
C GLY A 157 10.99 7.10 14.16
N GLY A 158 10.80 7.51 12.91
CA GLY A 158 11.76 7.33 11.82
C GLY A 158 11.85 8.55 10.91
N LYS A 159 12.64 8.44 9.85
CA LYS A 159 12.73 9.44 8.78
C LYS A 159 11.87 9.00 7.62
N ASP A 160 10.64 9.51 7.53
CA ASP A 160 9.71 9.06 6.53
C ASP A 160 9.87 9.81 5.21
N VAL A 161 9.63 9.12 4.10
CA VAL A 161 9.69 9.70 2.75
C VAL A 161 8.34 9.55 2.08
N VAL A 162 7.69 10.68 1.81
CA VAL A 162 6.45 10.75 1.05
C VAL A 162 6.74 11.36 -0.32
N THR A 163 6.48 10.61 -1.38
CA THR A 163 6.75 11.04 -2.76
C THR A 163 5.48 11.00 -3.59
N PHE A 164 5.22 12.08 -4.30
CA PHE A 164 4.17 12.18 -5.31
C PHE A 164 4.77 12.45 -6.68
N GLY A 165 4.21 11.80 -7.70
CA GLY A 165 4.43 12.19 -9.09
C GLY A 165 3.84 13.58 -9.40
N LYS A 166 3.95 13.97 -10.68
CA LYS A 166 3.34 15.21 -11.19
C LYS A 166 1.81 15.06 -11.31
N ASN A 167 1.11 16.20 -11.35
CA ASN A 167 -0.33 16.37 -11.67
C ASN A 167 -1.34 16.15 -10.52
N LEU A 168 -1.11 16.73 -9.35
CA LEU A 168 -2.09 16.72 -8.24
C LEU A 168 -3.19 17.80 -8.37
N LYS A 169 -2.86 18.95 -9.00
CA LYS A 169 -3.75 20.12 -9.13
C LYS A 169 -5.11 19.84 -9.77
N SER A 170 -5.17 18.93 -10.74
CA SER A 170 -6.38 18.68 -11.54
C SER A 170 -7.19 17.48 -11.06
N GLN A 171 -6.90 16.95 -9.87
CA GLN A 171 -7.54 15.75 -9.37
C GLN A 171 -8.72 16.11 -8.48
N SER A 172 -9.77 15.29 -8.54
CA SER A 172 -10.95 15.47 -7.69
C SER A 172 -10.75 15.00 -6.25
N GLY A 173 -9.75 14.15 -6.01
CA GLY A 173 -9.38 13.71 -4.67
C GLY A 173 -8.31 14.59 -4.01
N SER A 174 -8.14 14.36 -2.71
CA SER A 174 -7.10 15.00 -1.89
C SER A 174 -6.35 13.98 -1.05
N VAL A 175 -5.16 14.36 -0.60
CA VAL A 175 -4.34 13.58 0.31
C VAL A 175 -4.07 14.38 1.57
N VAL A 176 -4.25 13.76 2.74
CA VAL A 176 -3.87 14.34 4.02
C VAL A 176 -2.71 13.55 4.59
N ILE A 177 -1.56 14.19 4.71
CA ILE A 177 -0.40 13.67 5.43
C ILE A 177 -0.54 14.12 6.88
N LYS A 178 -0.48 13.19 7.84
CA LYS A 178 -0.57 13.46 9.28
C LYS A 178 0.74 13.15 9.97
N ASN A 179 1.02 13.90 11.04
CA ASN A 179 2.17 13.75 11.94
C ASN A 179 3.52 13.95 11.23
N PHE A 180 3.56 14.79 10.20
CA PHE A 180 4.78 15.09 9.47
C PHE A 180 5.75 15.88 10.37
N ASP A 181 6.98 15.40 10.51
CA ASP A 181 7.98 15.98 11.38
C ASP A 181 9.17 16.60 10.62
N LYS A 182 10.16 17.10 11.37
CA LYS A 182 11.33 17.80 10.81
C LYS A 182 12.33 16.88 10.08
N GLN A 183 12.27 15.58 10.33
CA GLN A 183 13.13 14.56 9.73
C GLN A 183 12.53 13.99 8.45
N ASP A 184 11.21 14.09 8.30
CA ASP A 184 10.48 13.62 7.14
C ASP A 184 10.80 14.43 5.88
N LYS A 185 10.67 13.76 4.74
CA LYS A 185 10.88 14.35 3.41
C LYS A 185 9.63 14.21 2.56
N LEU A 186 9.17 15.35 2.04
CA LEU A 186 8.11 15.40 1.03
C LEU A 186 8.70 15.81 -0.33
N THR A 187 8.43 15.01 -1.35
CA THR A 187 8.77 15.33 -2.75
C THR A 187 7.52 15.30 -3.62
N VAL A 188 7.32 16.31 -4.47
CA VAL A 188 6.24 16.36 -5.47
C VAL A 188 6.85 16.69 -6.83
N GLY A 189 6.81 15.74 -7.75
CA GLY A 189 7.52 15.86 -9.02
C GLY A 189 9.04 15.97 -8.78
N ASN A 190 9.61 17.12 -9.11
CA ASN A 190 11.04 17.40 -8.89
C ASN A 190 11.28 18.28 -7.65
N ASP A 191 10.21 18.82 -7.05
CA ASP A 191 10.30 19.76 -5.95
C ASP A 191 10.37 19.01 -4.63
N THR A 192 11.30 19.39 -3.76
CA THR A 192 11.38 18.92 -2.38
C THR A 192 10.90 20.02 -1.45
N PHE A 193 9.96 19.69 -0.57
CA PHE A 193 9.41 20.61 0.41
C PHE A 193 10.04 20.35 1.77
N THR A 194 10.68 21.38 2.32
CA THR A 194 11.28 21.33 3.65
C THR A 194 10.23 21.51 4.74
N TYR A 195 10.48 20.97 5.93
CA TYR A 195 9.62 21.19 7.11
C TYR A 195 9.36 22.68 7.38
N LYS A 196 10.36 23.55 7.22
CA LYS A 196 10.20 25.00 7.41
C LYS A 196 9.21 25.62 6.43
N GLN A 197 9.27 25.24 5.15
CA GLN A 197 8.31 25.72 4.16
C GLN A 197 6.88 25.25 4.48
N ILE A 198 6.73 24.00 4.90
CA ILE A 198 5.44 23.43 5.30
C ILE A 198 4.89 24.13 6.54
N LYS A 199 5.73 24.33 7.57
CA LYS A 199 5.36 25.07 8.79
C LYS A 199 4.95 26.51 8.50
N ASN A 200 5.56 27.14 7.51
CA ASN A 200 5.22 28.49 7.06
C ASN A 200 4.00 28.53 6.12
N GLY A 201 3.31 27.42 5.90
CA GLY A 201 2.06 27.38 5.15
C GLY A 201 2.23 27.32 3.63
N VAL A 202 3.30 26.72 3.11
CA VAL A 202 3.43 26.48 1.67
C VAL A 202 2.21 25.70 1.16
N ASP A 203 1.56 26.23 0.12
CA ASP A 203 0.45 25.54 -0.53
C ASP A 203 0.98 24.46 -1.48
N ILE A 204 0.55 23.22 -1.24
CA ILE A 204 0.87 22.07 -2.08
C ILE A 204 -0.44 21.51 -2.61
N PRO A 205 -0.77 21.75 -3.89
CA PRO A 205 -2.08 21.45 -4.42
C PRO A 205 -2.50 20.00 -4.23
N GLY A 206 -3.72 19.80 -3.73
CA GLY A 206 -4.30 18.48 -3.46
C GLY A 206 -3.70 17.78 -2.24
N ILE A 207 -2.74 18.38 -1.53
CA ILE A 207 -2.10 17.82 -0.34
C ILE A 207 -2.30 18.76 0.85
N THR A 208 -2.88 18.24 1.92
CA THR A 208 -2.87 18.90 3.23
C THR A 208 -1.88 18.20 4.14
N ILE A 209 -1.04 18.95 4.85
CA ILE A 209 -0.06 18.41 5.79
C ILE A 209 -0.40 18.86 7.20
N LYS A 210 -0.50 17.90 8.11
CA LYS A 210 -0.62 18.14 9.55
C LYS A 210 0.68 17.75 10.21
N LEU A 211 1.32 18.72 10.87
CA LEU A 211 2.59 18.51 11.56
C LEU A 211 2.37 17.74 12.86
N ALA A 212 3.42 17.01 13.28
CA ALA A 212 3.51 16.40 14.61
C ALA A 212 3.77 17.46 15.70
#